data_AF-A0A9C8NQE0-F1
#
_entry.id   AF-A0A9C8NQE0-F1
#
_cell.length_a   1.000
_cell.length_b   1.000
_cell.length_c   1.000
_cell.angle_alpha   90.00
_cell.angle_beta   90.00
_cell.angle_gamma   90.00
#
_symmetry.space_group_name_H-M   'P 1'
#
loop_
_entity.id
_entity.type
_entity.pdbx_description
1 polymer ?
#
loop_
_entity_poly.entity_id
_entity_poly.type
_entity_poly.pdbx_seq_one_letter_code
_entity_poly.pdbx_strand_id
1 'polypeptide(L)'
;MDRTSDSSGTCGDGRLAAFHRTVRLPTGLWNAAKARGQQDGKAVRWIIDDALDAELMSLIDSLRDLGLDGETKADKLVRIPLDDNVIARLNYGRRQTGLPAVQMLRLCLRRHVAR
;
A
#
# COMPACT_ATOMS: atom_id res chain seq x y z
N MET A 1 -49.04 -26.98 23.78
CA MET A 1 -48.78 -25.53 23.91
C MET A 1 -47.38 -25.40 24.48
N ASP A 2 -46.38 -25.45 23.61
CA ASP A 2 -44.97 -25.34 23.98
C ASP A 2 -44.63 -23.90 24.36
N ARG A 3 -44.07 -23.72 25.56
CA ARG A 3 -43.34 -22.53 25.96
C ARG A 3 -41.87 -22.78 25.64
N THR A 4 -41.29 -21.96 24.77
CA THR A 4 -39.85 -21.72 24.74
C THR A 4 -39.62 -20.23 24.99
N SER A 5 -38.99 -19.98 26.13
CA SER A 5 -38.43 -18.71 26.55
C SER A 5 -37.04 -18.52 25.92
N ASP A 6 -36.57 -17.28 26.07
CA ASP A 6 -35.18 -16.80 25.99
C ASP A 6 -34.67 -16.44 24.58
N SER A 7 -34.56 -15.15 24.25
CA SER A 7 -33.69 -14.08 24.82
C SER A 7 -32.28 -14.13 24.24
N SER A 8 -31.64 -12.96 24.26
CA SER A 8 -30.33 -12.59 23.70
C SER A 8 -30.34 -12.37 22.18
N GLY A 9 -30.21 -11.15 21.65
CA GLY A 9 -29.31 -10.09 22.11
C GLY A 9 -28.03 -10.15 21.30
N THR A 10 -28.09 -9.92 19.98
CA THR A 10 -26.89 -9.60 19.19
C THR A 10 -26.67 -8.10 19.26
N CYS A 11 -26.20 -7.66 20.43
CA CYS A 11 -25.41 -6.43 20.55
C CYS A 11 -24.26 -6.51 19.54
N GLY A 12 -24.04 -5.40 18.83
CA GLY A 12 -23.02 -5.28 17.82
C GLY A 12 -21.66 -5.74 18.31
N ASP A 13 -21.10 -6.74 17.64
CA ASP A 13 -19.70 -7.07 17.79
C ASP A 13 -18.97 -6.42 16.62
N GLY A 14 -18.92 -5.09 16.69
CA GLY A 14 -17.94 -4.26 16.00
C GLY A 14 -16.55 -4.54 16.56
N ARG A 15 -16.13 -5.81 16.56
CA ARG A 15 -14.72 -6.17 16.74
C ARG A 15 -14.02 -5.74 15.48
N LEU A 16 -13.63 -4.46 15.45
CA LEU A 16 -12.41 -4.05 14.78
C LEU A 16 -11.36 -5.08 15.21
N ALA A 17 -11.10 -6.03 14.33
CA ALA A 17 -10.10 -7.05 14.55
C ALA A 17 -8.82 -6.30 14.94
N ALA A 18 -8.38 -6.50 16.17
CA ALA A 18 -7.12 -6.02 16.67
C ALA A 18 -6.00 -6.80 15.96
N PHE A 19 -5.82 -6.53 14.67
CA PHE A 19 -4.64 -6.97 13.95
C PHE A 19 -3.47 -6.21 14.55
N HIS A 20 -2.54 -6.94 15.16
CA HIS A 20 -1.25 -6.37 15.52
C HIS A 20 -0.61 -5.81 14.26
N ARG A 21 -0.62 -4.48 14.17
CA ARG A 21 -0.20 -3.62 13.05
C ARG A 21 1.33 -3.57 12.90
N THR A 22 1.99 -4.72 12.95
CA THR A 22 3.45 -4.79 12.92
C THR A 22 3.96 -4.77 11.48
N VAL A 23 4.68 -3.71 11.12
CA VAL A 23 5.36 -3.58 9.83
C VAL A 23 6.83 -3.95 10.03
N ARG A 24 7.39 -4.74 9.10
CA ARG A 24 8.81 -5.07 9.09
C ARG A 24 9.58 -3.99 8.34
N LEU A 25 10.63 -3.46 8.98
CA LEU A 25 11.53 -2.49 8.38
C LEU A 25 12.94 -3.08 8.25
N PRO A 26 13.74 -2.64 7.26
CA PRO A 26 15.16 -2.95 7.22
C PRO A 26 15.86 -2.51 8.50
N THR A 27 16.75 -3.34 9.04
CA THR A 27 17.46 -3.09 10.30
C THR A 27 18.19 -1.74 10.30
N GLY A 28 18.81 -1.37 9.17
CA GLY A 28 19.50 -0.08 9.04
C GLY A 28 18.55 1.11 9.22
N LEU A 29 17.36 1.07 8.62
CA LEU A 29 16.36 2.13 8.74
C LEU A 29 15.80 2.24 10.16
N TRP A 30 15.56 1.09 10.81
CA TRP A 30 15.12 1.03 12.20
C TRP A 30 16.15 1.64 13.17
N ASN A 31 17.43 1.32 12.97
CA ASN A 31 18.50 1.86 13.80
C ASN A 31 18.65 3.38 13.60
N ALA A 32 18.50 3.87 12.36
CA ALA A 32 18.51 5.30 12.07
C ALA A 32 17.35 6.04 12.77
N ALA A 33 16.13 5.51 12.70
CA ALA A 33 14.97 6.08 13.40
C ALA A 33 15.16 6.09 14.93
N LYS A 34 15.74 5.03 15.49
CA LYS A 34 16.11 4.96 16.91
C LYS A 34 17.12 6.03 17.31
N ALA A 35 18.20 6.17 16.54
CA ALA A 35 19.22 7.18 16.81
C ALA A 35 18.64 8.60 16.78
N ARG A 36 17.76 8.88 15.81
CA ARG A 36 17.05 10.16 15.74
C ARG A 36 16.15 10.40 16.95
N GLY A 37 15.39 9.39 17.37
CA GLY A 37 14.57 9.48 18.59
C GLY A 37 15.39 9.79 19.84
N GLN A 38 16.57 9.16 19.99
CA GLN A 38 17.48 9.45 21.10
C GLN A 38 18.02 10.88 21.07
N GLN A 39 18.37 11.39 19.89
CA GLN A 39 18.84 12.77 19.70
C GLN A 39 17.75 13.80 20.06
N ASP A 40 16.51 13.53 19.64
CA ASP A 40 15.38 14.44 19.84
C ASP A 40 14.71 14.26 21.22
N GLY A 41 15.16 13.30 22.04
CA GLY A 41 14.53 12.97 23.32
C GLY A 41 13.11 12.40 23.17
N LYS A 42 12.78 11.83 22.00
CA LYS A 42 11.46 11.31 21.65
C LYS A 42 11.45 9.79 21.57
N ALA A 43 10.31 9.18 21.89
CA ALA A 43 10.09 7.78 21.57
C ALA A 43 10.03 7.58 20.04
N VAL A 44 10.56 6.46 19.54
CA VAL A 44 10.65 6.16 18.09
C VAL A 44 9.31 6.23 17.38
N ARG A 45 8.21 5.91 18.08
CA ARG A 45 6.85 6.05 17.52
C ARG A 45 6.56 7.48 17.07
N TRP A 46 6.96 8.50 17.84
CA TRP A 46 6.78 9.90 17.46
C TRP A 46 7.63 10.27 16.25
N ILE A 47 8.83 9.69 16.10
CA ILE A 47 9.66 9.89 14.90
C ILE A 47 8.97 9.33 13.66
N ILE A 48 8.27 8.19 13.78
CA ILE A 48 7.50 7.61 12.69
C ILE A 48 6.30 8.51 12.35
N ASP A 49 5.56 8.96 13.36
CA ASP A 49 4.39 9.84 13.16
C ASP A 49 4.83 11.18 12.51
N ASP A 50 5.89 11.82 13.03
CA ASP A 50 6.46 13.06 12.47
C ASP A 50 6.89 12.88 11.00
N ALA A 51 7.48 11.73 10.65
CA ALA A 51 7.89 11.44 9.27
C ALA A 51 6.69 11.25 8.33
N LEU A 52 5.61 10.62 8.81
CA LEU A 52 4.38 10.47 8.03
C LEU A 52 3.71 11.83 7.82
N ASP A 53 3.60 12.66 8.86
CA ASP A 53 2.98 13.98 8.76
C ASP A 53 3.75 14.90 7.81
N ALA A 54 5.08 14.81 7.79
CA ALA A 54 5.92 15.62 6.92
C ALA A 54 5.89 15.16 5.44
N GLU A 55 5.94 13.85 5.18
CA GLU A 55 6.29 13.34 3.85
C GLU A 55 5.12 12.67 3.11
N LEU A 56 4.12 12.15 3.82
CA LEU A 56 3.15 11.23 3.23
C LEU A 56 2.34 11.86 2.09
N MET A 57 1.83 13.08 2.29
CA MET A 57 0.99 13.75 1.30
C MET A 57 1.77 14.10 0.03
N SER A 58 2.97 14.66 0.18
CA SER A 58 3.88 14.97 -0.93
C SER A 58 4.28 13.71 -1.72
N LEU A 59 4.55 12.61 -1.01
CA LEU A 59 4.84 11.32 -1.63
C LEU A 59 3.63 10.79 -2.40
N ILE A 60 2.42 10.87 -1.85
CA ILE A 60 1.18 10.47 -2.54
C ILE A 60 1.00 11.25 -3.84
N ASP A 61 1.18 12.57 -3.81
CA ASP A 61 1.02 13.40 -5.00
C ASP A 61 2.08 13.08 -6.06
N SER A 62 3.34 12.90 -5.66
CA SER A 62 4.41 12.47 -6.55
C SER A 62 4.14 11.10 -7.20
N LEU A 63 3.57 10.16 -6.45
CA LEU A 63 3.19 8.85 -6.97
C LEU A 63 2.01 8.96 -7.96
N ARG A 64 1.03 9.81 -7.69
CA ARG A 64 -0.10 10.08 -8.59
C ARG A 64 0.34 10.74 -9.90
N ASP A 65 1.28 11.68 -9.85
CA ASP A 65 1.87 12.29 -11.04
C ASP A 65 2.60 11.25 -11.91
N LEU A 66 3.15 10.22 -11.29
CA LEU A 66 3.71 9.05 -11.98
C LEU A 66 2.65 8.06 -12.47
N GLY A 67 1.36 8.28 -12.18
CA GLY A 67 0.24 7.42 -12.57
C GLY A 67 -0.01 6.23 -11.63
N LEU A 68 0.60 6.22 -10.44
CA LEU A 68 0.32 5.25 -9.38
C LEU A 68 -0.88 5.74 -8.57
N ASP A 69 -2.06 5.64 -9.17
CA ASP A 69 -3.31 5.94 -8.49
C ASP A 69 -3.60 4.88 -7.41
N GLY A 70 -4.33 5.27 -6.38
CA GLY A 70 -4.83 4.34 -5.35
C GLY A 70 -5.83 3.32 -5.91
N GLU A 71 -6.50 2.59 -5.01
CA GLU A 71 -7.50 1.58 -5.38
C GLU A 71 -8.70 2.21 -6.13
N THR A 72 -8.56 2.36 -7.44
CA THR A 72 -9.63 2.72 -8.36
C THR A 72 -10.27 1.44 -8.84
N LYS A 73 -11.58 1.31 -8.63
CA LYS A 73 -12.36 0.21 -9.23
C LYS A 73 -12.27 0.37 -10.75
N ALA A 74 -11.62 -0.58 -11.40
CA ALA A 74 -11.56 -0.59 -12.86
C ALA A 74 -12.96 -0.94 -13.41
N ASP A 75 -13.49 -0.11 -14.31
CA ASP A 75 -14.82 -0.29 -14.88
C ASP A 75 -14.97 -1.63 -15.62
N LYS A 76 -13.92 -2.08 -16.32
CA LYS A 76 -13.87 -3.38 -17.00
C LYS A 76 -12.42 -3.78 -17.32
N LEU A 77 -12.01 -4.99 -16.94
CA LEU A 77 -10.71 -5.56 -17.32
C LEU A 77 -10.83 -6.31 -18.66
N VAL A 78 -9.89 -6.08 -19.58
CA VAL A 78 -9.78 -6.77 -20.87
C VAL A 78 -8.55 -7.66 -20.87
N ARG A 79 -8.66 -8.87 -21.44
CA ARG A 79 -7.52 -9.76 -21.65
C ARG A 79 -6.84 -9.41 -22.96
N ILE A 80 -5.53 -9.20 -22.91
CA ILE A 80 -4.70 -8.89 -24.08
C ILE A 80 -3.64 -9.97 -24.18
N PRO A 81 -3.51 -10.68 -25.32
CA PRO A 81 -2.39 -11.59 -25.54
C PRO A 81 -1.10 -10.77 -25.64
N LEU A 82 -0.06 -11.19 -24.92
CA LEU A 82 1.27 -10.58 -24.95
C LEU A 82 2.27 -11.64 -25.42
N ASP A 83 3.19 -11.24 -26.31
CA ASP A 83 4.30 -12.11 -26.71
C ASP A 83 5.38 -12.22 -25.63
N ASP A 84 6.21 -13.26 -25.73
CA ASP A 84 7.28 -13.56 -24.76
C ASP A 84 8.29 -12.43 -24.62
N ASN A 85 8.55 -11.69 -25.70
CA ASN A 85 9.50 -10.60 -25.68
C ASN A 85 8.93 -9.38 -24.92
N VAL A 86 7.63 -9.09 -25.02
CA VAL A 86 6.96 -8.08 -24.18
C VAL A 86 7.01 -8.50 -22.71
N ILE A 87 6.73 -9.77 -22.41
CA ILE A 87 6.80 -10.29 -21.03
C ILE A 87 8.23 -10.21 -20.48
N ALA A 88 9.24 -10.53 -21.28
CA ALA A 88 10.65 -10.43 -20.88
C ALA A 88 11.04 -8.98 -20.52
N ARG A 89 10.61 -7.99 -21.32
CA ARG A 89 10.86 -6.56 -21.06
C ARG A 89 10.17 -6.08 -19.79
N LEU A 90 8.91 -6.47 -19.57
CA LEU A 90 8.16 -6.13 -18.35
C LEU A 90 8.83 -6.75 -17.11
N ASN A 91 9.28 -8.00 -17.20
CA ASN A 91 9.99 -8.66 -16.10
C ASN A 91 11.35 -8.03 -15.82
N TYR A 92 12.07 -7.57 -16.84
CA TYR A 92 13.29 -6.79 -16.67
C TYR A 92 13.00 -5.51 -15.88
N GLY A 93 12.03 -4.70 -16.30
CA GLY A 93 11.66 -3.48 -15.59
C GLY A 93 11.19 -3.73 -14.15
N ARG A 94 10.39 -4.79 -13.91
CA ARG A 94 9.96 -5.20 -12.56
C ARG A 94 11.15 -5.44 -11.64
N ARG A 95 12.19 -6.13 -12.12
CA ARG A 95 13.40 -6.39 -11.31
C ARG A 95 14.17 -5.13 -10.96
N GLN A 96 14.15 -4.12 -11.83
CA GLN A 96 14.87 -2.85 -11.61
C GLN A 96 14.12 -1.89 -10.67
N THR A 97 12.80 -1.95 -10.63
CA THR A 97 11.97 -0.93 -9.93
C THR A 97 11.18 -1.49 -8.76
N GLY A 98 11.02 -2.81 -8.66
CA GLY A 98 10.13 -3.45 -7.69
C GLY A 98 8.64 -3.32 -8.03
N LEU A 99 8.26 -2.58 -9.07
CA LEU A 99 6.85 -2.40 -9.46
C LEU A 99 6.28 -3.67 -10.11
N PRO A 100 5.05 -4.09 -9.80
CA PRO A 100 4.39 -5.19 -10.47
C PRO A 100 4.34 -5.01 -11.99
N ALA A 101 4.53 -6.09 -12.76
CA ALA A 101 4.60 -6.05 -14.22
C ALA A 101 3.34 -5.44 -14.86
N VAL A 102 2.16 -5.74 -14.31
CA VAL A 102 0.88 -5.18 -14.77
C VAL A 102 0.83 -3.66 -14.52
N GLN A 103 1.30 -3.20 -13.35
CA GLN A 103 1.35 -1.77 -13.06
C GLN A 103 2.28 -1.05 -14.01
N MET A 104 3.44 -1.63 -14.30
CA MET A 104 4.40 -1.09 -15.26
C MET A 104 3.80 -0.96 -16.67
N LEU A 105 3.11 -2.00 -17.14
CA LEU A 105 2.43 -1.94 -18.43
C LEU A 105 1.38 -0.82 -18.47
N ARG A 106 0.58 -0.68 -17.40
CA ARG A 106 -0.41 0.40 -17.27
C ARG A 106 0.22 1.79 -17.34
N LEU A 107 1.33 2.00 -16.63
CA LEU A 107 2.07 3.26 -16.67
C LEU A 107 2.60 3.57 -18.07
N CYS A 108 3.22 2.59 -18.73
CA CYS A 108 3.73 2.72 -20.09
C CYS A 108 2.61 3.10 -21.07
N LEU A 109 1.48 2.39 -21.02
CA LEU A 109 0.33 2.64 -21.90
C LEU A 109 -0.29 4.01 -21.64
N ARG A 110 -0.53 4.38 -20.37
CA ARG A 110 -1.08 5.69 -20.01
C ARG A 110 -0.21 6.83 -20.52
N ARG A 111 1.11 6.73 -20.32
CA ARG A 111 2.05 7.75 -20.80
C ARG A 111 2.15 7.80 -22.32
N HIS A 112 2.02 6.67 -23.00
CA HIS A 112 2.09 6.62 -24.46
C HIS A 112 0.82 7.20 -25.11
N VAL A 113 -0.37 6.93 -24.54
CA VAL A 113 -1.67 7.39 -25.07
C VAL A 113 -1.99 8.84 -24.68
N ALA A 114 -1.43 9.35 -23.59
CA ALA A 114 -1.59 10.74 -23.18
C ALA A 114 -0.70 11.73 -23.97
N ARG A 115 0.15 11.24 -24.88
CA ARG A 115 0.88 12.05 -25.86
C ARG A 115 0.02 12.27 -27.10
#